data_AF-H3A4N7-F1
#
_entry.id   AF-H3A4N7-F1
#
_cell.length_a   1.000
_cell.length_b   1.000
_cell.length_c   1.000
_cell.angle_alpha   90.00
_cell.angle_beta   90.00
_cell.angle_gamma   90.00
#
_symmetry.space_group_name_H-M   'P 1'
#
loop_
_entity.id
_entity.type
_entity.pdbx_description
1 polymer ?
#
loop_
_entity_poly.entity_id
_entity_poly.type
_entity_poly.pdbx_seq_one_letter_code
_entity_poly.pdbx_strand_id
1 'polypeptide(L)'
;MDAKKCSVWMFLPIVFSVFTAAGLWIVYFIAVEDDKIYPLNLANRKSRSKPPPYISIAGDEPPASCVFSQVMNMAAFLELIIAVLRFIQLKPKVLNPWLNISGLAALCLASFGMSLLGNFQLSNDEEIHNVGTAMAFGFGTLACWVHSALTFKLNIKNEGRKAGIPRLVLSAAITLCVLLCILLHA
;
A
#
# COMPACT_ATOMS: atom_id res chain seq x y z
N MET A 1 34.96 -7.70 17.18
CA MET A 1 34.11 -7.42 16.00
C MET A 1 32.70 -7.86 16.33
N ASP A 2 31.87 -6.94 16.83
CA ASP A 2 30.47 -7.26 17.15
C ASP A 2 29.70 -7.41 15.83
N ALA A 3 29.39 -8.65 15.46
CA ALA A 3 28.44 -8.93 14.41
C ALA A 3 27.10 -8.29 14.81
N LYS A 4 26.76 -7.16 14.17
CA LYS A 4 25.45 -6.52 14.33
C LYS A 4 24.38 -7.57 13.98
N LYS A 5 23.75 -8.17 15.00
CA LYS A 5 22.60 -9.06 14.81
C LYS A 5 21.52 -8.28 14.05
N CYS A 6 21.34 -8.62 12.77
CA CYS A 6 20.25 -8.08 11.98
C CYS A 6 18.95 -8.67 12.52
N SER A 7 18.08 -7.84 13.06
CA SER A 7 16.79 -8.29 13.59
C SER A 7 15.92 -8.77 12.43
N VAL A 8 15.39 -9.99 12.50
CA VAL A 8 14.53 -10.60 11.46
C VAL A 8 13.36 -9.68 11.09
N TRP A 9 12.84 -8.94 12.07
CA TRP A 9 11.78 -7.94 11.91
C TRP A 9 12.12 -6.79 10.94
N MET A 10 13.40 -6.58 10.64
CA MET A 10 13.85 -5.57 9.68
C MET A 10 13.43 -5.88 8.24
N PHE A 11 13.22 -7.16 7.91
CA PHE A 11 12.82 -7.59 6.57
C PHE A 11 11.32 -7.55 6.35
N LEU A 12 10.52 -7.37 7.40
CA LEU A 12 9.06 -7.42 7.32
C LEU A 12 8.47 -6.42 6.29
N PRO A 13 8.92 -5.15 6.20
CA PRO A 13 8.42 -4.23 5.17
C PRO A 13 8.79 -4.67 3.74
N ILE A 14 9.93 -5.35 3.56
CA ILE A 14 10.36 -5.86 2.26
C ILE A 14 9.45 -7.04 1.87
N VAL A 15 9.22 -7.97 2.80
CA VAL A 15 8.31 -9.10 2.59
C VAL A 15 6.91 -8.60 2.24
N PHE A 16 6.37 -7.66 3.02
CA PHE A 16 5.09 -7.01 2.72
C PHE A 16 5.05 -6.43 1.30
N SER A 17 6.05 -5.61 0.92
CA SER A 17 6.05 -4.95 -0.38
C SER A 17 6.17 -5.94 -1.54
N VAL A 18 7.05 -6.94 -1.44
CA VAL A 18 7.27 -7.93 -2.50
C VAL A 18 6.05 -8.83 -2.63
N PHE A 19 5.50 -9.31 -1.50
CA PHE A 19 4.32 -10.16 -1.50
C PHE A 19 3.12 -9.47 -2.12
N THR A 20 2.80 -8.25 -1.67
CA THR A 20 1.66 -7.49 -2.20
C THR A 20 1.84 -7.19 -3.69
N ALA A 21 3.04 -6.73 -4.10
CA ALA A 21 3.30 -6.45 -5.52
C ALA A 21 3.17 -7.71 -6.39
N ALA A 22 3.77 -8.84 -5.98
CA ALA A 22 3.66 -10.10 -6.71
C ALA A 22 2.21 -10.59 -6.81
N GLY A 23 1.46 -10.49 -5.70
CA GLY A 23 0.04 -10.85 -5.67
C GLY A 23 -0.81 -10.01 -6.63
N LEU A 24 -0.61 -8.69 -6.66
CA LEU A 24 -1.35 -7.81 -7.59
C LEU A 24 -0.98 -8.08 -9.05
N TRP A 25 0.27 -8.42 -9.35
CA TRP A 25 0.67 -8.88 -10.69
C TRP A 25 -0.02 -10.19 -11.08
N ILE A 26 -0.14 -11.14 -10.15
CA ILE A 26 -0.87 -12.39 -10.40
C ILE A 26 -2.34 -12.10 -10.73
N VAL A 27 -3.01 -11.26 -9.94
CA VAL A 27 -4.40 -10.82 -10.21
C VAL A 27 -4.51 -10.21 -11.61
N TYR A 28 -3.58 -9.34 -11.98
CA TYR A 28 -3.53 -8.73 -13.30
C TYR A 28 -3.41 -9.78 -14.42
N PHE A 29 -2.48 -10.74 -14.30
CA PHE A 29 -2.28 -11.75 -15.33
C PHE A 29 -3.48 -12.69 -15.47
N ILE A 30 -4.09 -13.11 -14.36
CA ILE A 30 -5.34 -13.88 -14.38
C ILE A 30 -6.43 -13.11 -15.15
N ALA A 31 -6.63 -11.83 -14.84
CA ALA A 31 -7.66 -11.02 -15.49
C ALA A 31 -7.37 -10.78 -16.99
N VAL A 32 -6.10 -10.77 -17.41
CA VAL A 32 -5.73 -10.70 -18.83
C VAL A 32 -5.97 -12.04 -19.54
N GLU A 33 -5.60 -13.15 -18.91
CA GLU A 33 -5.80 -14.51 -19.44
C GLU A 33 -7.28 -14.85 -19.57
N ASP A 34 -8.10 -14.41 -18.62
CA ASP A 34 -9.57 -14.58 -18.63
C ASP A 34 -10.30 -13.54 -19.49
N ASP A 35 -9.56 -12.77 -20.30
CA ASP A 35 -10.09 -11.77 -21.23
C ASP A 35 -10.91 -10.63 -20.57
N LYS A 36 -10.79 -10.42 -19.25
CA LYS A 36 -11.56 -9.42 -18.48
C LYS A 36 -11.08 -7.99 -18.71
N ILE A 37 -9.77 -7.78 -18.88
CA ILE A 37 -9.15 -6.47 -19.11
C ILE A 37 -8.25 -6.51 -20.34
N TYR A 38 -7.96 -5.34 -20.94
CA TYR A 38 -6.94 -5.29 -22.00
C TYR A 38 -5.52 -5.25 -21.41
N PRO A 39 -4.52 -5.87 -22.07
CA PRO A 39 -3.14 -5.87 -21.58
C PRO A 39 -2.49 -4.49 -21.69
N LEU A 40 -1.53 -4.18 -20.81
CA LEU A 40 -0.84 -2.89 -20.76
C LEU A 40 0.00 -2.61 -22.03
N ASN A 41 0.27 -3.62 -22.85
CA ASN A 41 1.04 -3.47 -24.08
C ASN A 41 0.21 -2.75 -25.17
N LEU A 42 0.74 -1.61 -25.64
CA LEU A 42 0.15 -0.68 -26.61
C LEU A 42 -0.23 -1.32 -27.96
N ALA A 43 0.33 -2.48 -28.30
CA ALA A 43 0.05 -3.17 -29.55
C ALA A 43 -1.40 -3.69 -29.67
N ASN A 44 -2.10 -3.88 -28.54
CA ASN A 44 -3.44 -4.48 -28.52
C ASN A 44 -4.59 -3.47 -28.41
N ARG A 45 -4.35 -2.21 -28.81
CA ARG A 45 -5.34 -1.09 -28.84
C ARG A 45 -6.56 -1.35 -29.74
N LYS A 46 -6.61 -2.49 -30.45
CA LYS A 46 -7.72 -2.92 -31.30
C LYS A 46 -8.90 -3.52 -30.51
N SER A 47 -8.74 -3.90 -29.25
CA SER A 47 -9.86 -4.37 -28.43
C SER A 47 -10.55 -3.20 -27.73
N ARG A 48 -11.37 -2.44 -28.48
CA ARG A 48 -12.11 -1.27 -27.97
C ARG A 48 -13.32 -1.64 -27.10
N SER A 49 -13.53 -2.94 -26.81
CA SER A 49 -14.67 -3.44 -26.03
C SER A 49 -14.33 -3.81 -24.58
N LYS A 50 -13.04 -3.88 -24.22
CA LYS A 50 -12.62 -4.31 -22.88
C LYS A 50 -12.29 -3.12 -21.99
N PRO A 51 -12.56 -3.22 -20.68
CA PRO A 51 -12.23 -2.17 -19.74
C PRO A 51 -10.71 -2.01 -19.56
N PRO A 52 -10.28 -0.83 -19.08
CA PRO A 52 -8.88 -0.55 -18.74
C PRO A 52 -8.32 -1.48 -17.66
N PRO A 53 -6.99 -1.71 -17.64
CA PRO A 53 -6.32 -2.58 -16.68
C PRO A 53 -6.18 -1.93 -15.30
N TYR A 54 -7.30 -1.46 -14.75
CA TYR A 54 -7.38 -1.04 -13.36
C TYR A 54 -7.48 -2.27 -12.47
N ILE A 55 -6.74 -2.27 -11.37
CA ILE A 55 -6.68 -3.42 -10.46
C ILE A 55 -8.04 -3.71 -9.81
N SER A 56 -8.86 -2.67 -9.59
CA SER A 56 -10.23 -2.81 -9.08
C SER A 56 -11.14 -3.56 -10.06
N ILE A 57 -10.93 -3.39 -11.37
CA ILE A 57 -11.65 -4.14 -12.42
C ILE A 57 -11.05 -5.55 -12.56
N ALA A 58 -9.72 -5.66 -12.50
CA ALA A 58 -9.03 -6.94 -12.60
C ALA A 58 -9.42 -7.91 -11.47
N GLY A 59 -9.59 -7.38 -10.25
CA GLY A 59 -9.97 -8.14 -9.06
C GLY A 59 -11.47 -8.19 -8.80
N ASP A 60 -12.33 -7.91 -9.79
CA ASP A 60 -13.77 -7.79 -9.58
C ASP A 60 -14.51 -9.15 -9.66
N GLU A 61 -14.06 -10.05 -10.55
CA GLU A 61 -14.72 -11.34 -10.77
C GLU A 61 -13.81 -12.54 -10.42
N PRO A 62 -14.37 -13.68 -9.97
CA PRO A 62 -13.60 -14.90 -9.78
C PRO A 62 -13.01 -15.43 -11.10
N PRO A 63 -11.82 -16.06 -11.07
CA PRO A 63 -11.01 -16.40 -9.89
C PRO A 63 -10.09 -15.26 -9.41
N ALA A 64 -9.90 -14.20 -10.20
CA ALA A 64 -9.00 -13.09 -9.88
C ALA A 64 -9.38 -12.35 -8.58
N SER A 65 -10.68 -12.16 -8.34
CA SER A 65 -11.19 -11.53 -7.11
C SER A 65 -10.87 -12.30 -5.84
N CYS A 66 -10.86 -13.64 -5.89
CA CYS A 66 -10.47 -14.48 -4.75
C CYS A 66 -8.98 -14.29 -4.42
N VAL A 67 -8.13 -14.24 -5.44
CA VAL A 67 -6.69 -13.99 -5.27
C VAL A 67 -6.46 -12.57 -4.76
N PHE A 68 -7.17 -11.58 -5.29
CA PHE A 68 -7.11 -10.19 -4.84
C PHE A 68 -7.47 -10.07 -3.35
N SER A 69 -8.60 -10.64 -2.94
CA SER A 69 -9.02 -10.70 -1.53
C SER A 69 -7.94 -11.32 -0.63
N GLN A 70 -7.38 -12.46 -1.03
CA GLN A 70 -6.35 -13.15 -0.24
C GLN A 70 -5.08 -12.28 -0.09
N VAL A 71 -4.63 -11.66 -1.17
CA VAL A 71 -3.45 -10.80 -1.19
C VAL A 71 -3.68 -9.57 -0.30
N MET A 72 -4.81 -8.89 -0.46
CA MET A 72 -5.13 -7.67 0.29
C MET A 72 -5.34 -7.95 1.78
N ASN A 73 -5.99 -9.06 2.15
CA ASN A 73 -6.16 -9.44 3.56
C ASN A 73 -4.82 -9.80 4.24
N MET A 74 -3.94 -10.52 3.55
CA MET A 74 -2.61 -10.83 4.07
C MET A 74 -1.75 -9.56 4.18
N ALA A 75 -1.84 -8.66 3.19
CA ALA A 75 -1.20 -7.34 3.23
C ALA A 75 -1.71 -6.52 4.43
N ALA A 76 -3.02 -6.46 4.65
CA ALA A 76 -3.62 -5.78 5.78
C ALA A 76 -3.08 -6.29 7.12
N PHE A 77 -2.98 -7.61 7.29
CA PHE A 77 -2.43 -8.21 8.51
C PHE A 77 -0.95 -7.86 8.72
N LEU A 78 -0.12 -7.98 7.67
CA LEU A 78 1.30 -7.64 7.73
C LEU A 78 1.53 -6.15 8.01
N GLU A 79 0.71 -5.26 7.43
CA GLU A 79 0.79 -3.83 7.68
C GLU A 79 0.46 -3.51 9.15
N LEU A 80 -0.54 -4.16 9.74
CA LEU A 80 -0.87 -3.98 11.16
C LEU A 80 0.30 -4.37 12.06
N ILE A 81 0.99 -5.48 11.77
CA ILE A 81 2.20 -5.88 12.49
C ILE A 81 3.29 -4.81 12.33
N ILE A 82 3.53 -4.34 11.10
CA ILE A 82 4.50 -3.27 10.81
C ILE A 82 4.16 -2.00 11.60
N ALA A 83 2.88 -1.62 11.67
CA ALA A 83 2.41 -0.44 12.39
C ALA A 83 2.75 -0.52 13.88
N VAL A 84 2.40 -1.63 14.54
CA VAL A 84 2.67 -1.86 15.97
C VAL A 84 4.16 -1.91 16.25
N LEU A 85 4.93 -2.67 15.47
CA LEU A 85 6.38 -2.75 15.64
C LEU A 85 7.04 -1.38 15.44
N ARG A 86 6.60 -0.62 14.44
CA ARG A 86 7.13 0.71 14.16
C ARG A 86 6.82 1.67 15.31
N PHE A 87 5.59 1.64 15.83
CA PHE A 87 5.20 2.44 16.98
C PHE A 87 6.09 2.14 18.20
N ILE A 88 6.28 0.87 18.54
CA ILE A 88 7.11 0.44 19.67
C ILE A 88 8.58 0.85 19.46
N GLN A 89 9.12 0.69 18.25
CA GLN A 89 10.49 1.07 17.92
C GLN A 89 10.76 2.57 18.07
N LEU A 90 9.75 3.41 17.86
CA LEU A 90 9.86 4.87 17.92
C LEU A 90 9.46 5.43 19.29
N LYS A 91 8.62 4.73 20.06
CA LYS A 91 8.15 5.15 21.39
C LYS A 91 9.26 5.68 22.32
N PRO A 92 10.42 5.00 22.49
CA PRO A 92 11.46 5.51 23.39
C PRO A 92 12.30 6.65 22.79
N LYS A 93 12.13 7.00 21.52
CA LYS A 93 12.96 7.98 20.80
C LYS A 93 12.24 9.30 20.55
N VAL A 94 10.91 9.31 20.57
CA VAL A 94 10.11 10.51 20.32
C VAL A 94 9.92 11.31 21.60
N LEU A 95 10.22 12.61 21.56
CA LEU A 95 9.93 13.53 22.66
C LEU A 95 8.43 13.87 22.74
N ASN A 96 7.79 14.02 21.58
CA ASN A 96 6.35 14.25 21.47
C ASN A 96 5.68 12.99 20.88
N PRO A 97 4.77 12.33 21.62
CA PRO A 97 4.20 11.06 21.21
C PRO A 97 3.16 11.19 20.09
N TRP A 98 2.55 12.36 19.90
CA TRP A 98 1.41 12.54 19.00
C TRP A 98 1.71 12.18 17.55
N LEU A 99 2.91 12.50 17.07
CA LEU A 99 3.31 12.16 15.70
C LEU A 99 3.54 10.64 15.52
N ASN A 100 3.96 9.94 16.57
CA ASN A 100 4.08 8.48 16.52
C ASN A 100 2.71 7.80 16.61
N ILE A 101 1.83 8.33 17.47
CA ILE A 101 0.44 7.86 17.61
C ILE A 101 -0.34 8.07 16.31
N SER A 102 -0.20 9.22 15.65
CA SER A 102 -0.87 9.48 14.38
C SER A 102 -0.39 8.55 13.27
N GLY A 103 0.90 8.22 13.23
CA GLY A 103 1.45 7.23 12.31
C GLY A 103 0.86 5.83 12.54
N LEU A 104 0.75 5.40 13.80
CA LEU A 104 0.09 4.14 14.17
C LEU A 104 -1.38 4.14 13.73
N ALA A 105 -2.13 5.18 14.09
CA ALA A 105 -3.55 5.29 13.75
C ALA A 105 -3.78 5.27 12.24
N ALA A 106 -2.96 6.02 11.48
CA ALA A 106 -3.03 6.04 10.02
C ALA A 106 -2.78 4.65 9.42
N LEU A 107 -1.76 3.92 9.86
CA LEU A 107 -1.50 2.56 9.35
C LEU A 107 -2.60 1.55 9.76
N CYS A 108 -3.19 1.69 10.95
CA CYS A 108 -4.34 0.84 11.33
C CYS A 108 -5.56 1.09 10.42
N LEU A 109 -5.85 2.36 10.10
CA LEU A 109 -6.94 2.73 9.20
C LEU A 109 -6.65 2.30 7.75
N ALA A 110 -5.40 2.42 7.30
CA ALA A 110 -4.98 1.92 5.98
C ALA A 110 -5.15 0.39 5.87
N SER A 111 -4.75 -0.35 6.90
CA SER A 111 -4.90 -1.81 6.99
C SER A 111 -6.37 -2.22 6.96
N PHE A 112 -7.22 -1.51 7.71
CA PHE A 112 -8.67 -1.73 7.63
C PHE A 112 -9.22 -1.43 6.23
N GLY A 113 -8.76 -0.35 5.60
CA GLY A 113 -9.08 -0.02 4.21
C GLY A 113 -8.70 -1.12 3.23
N MET A 114 -7.52 -1.73 3.39
CA MET A 114 -7.09 -2.87 2.57
C MET A 114 -7.98 -4.09 2.74
N SER A 115 -8.48 -4.36 3.95
CA SER A 115 -9.46 -5.42 4.19
C SER A 115 -10.78 -5.14 3.47
N LEU A 116 -11.33 -3.93 3.59
CA LEU A 116 -12.55 -3.57 2.85
C LEU A 116 -12.33 -3.69 1.33
N LEU A 117 -11.27 -3.06 0.83
CA LEU A 117 -10.90 -3.07 -0.59
C LEU A 117 -10.78 -4.50 -1.14
N GLY A 118 -10.17 -5.41 -0.39
CA GLY A 118 -9.98 -6.80 -0.82
C GLY A 118 -11.25 -7.64 -0.83
N ASN A 119 -12.26 -7.32 -0.02
CA ASN A 119 -13.43 -8.19 0.17
C ASN A 119 -14.73 -7.65 -0.43
N PHE A 120 -14.80 -6.36 -0.74
CA PHE A 120 -15.95 -5.74 -1.40
C PHE A 120 -15.58 -5.44 -2.84
N GLN A 121 -16.06 -6.24 -3.78
CA GLN A 121 -15.84 -6.05 -5.21
C GLN A 121 -16.57 -4.80 -5.71
N LEU A 122 -15.98 -4.13 -6.70
CA LEU A 122 -16.47 -2.86 -7.22
C LEU A 122 -17.88 -2.99 -7.82
N SER A 123 -18.16 -4.08 -8.54
CA SER A 123 -19.48 -4.32 -9.13
C SER A 123 -20.56 -4.71 -8.12
N ASN A 124 -20.18 -5.26 -6.96
CA ASN A 124 -21.12 -5.72 -5.95
C ASN A 124 -21.48 -4.63 -4.94
N ASP A 125 -20.48 -3.86 -4.49
CA ASP A 125 -20.68 -2.74 -3.57
C ASP A 125 -19.62 -1.64 -3.81
N GLU A 126 -19.92 -0.77 -4.78
CA GLU A 126 -19.04 0.33 -5.18
C GLU A 126 -18.75 1.30 -4.03
N GLU A 127 -19.74 1.57 -3.17
CA GLU A 127 -19.59 2.53 -2.07
C GLU A 127 -18.56 2.03 -1.06
N ILE A 128 -18.71 0.79 -0.57
CA ILE A 128 -17.77 0.22 0.39
C ILE A 128 -16.40 -0.02 -0.25
N HIS A 129 -16.35 -0.43 -1.53
CA HIS A 129 -15.09 -0.58 -2.26
C HIS A 129 -14.30 0.74 -2.34
N ASN A 130 -14.99 1.83 -2.67
CA ASN A 130 -14.38 3.16 -2.79
C ASN A 130 -13.97 3.71 -1.42
N VAL A 131 -14.75 3.46 -0.35
CA VAL A 131 -14.34 3.76 1.03
C VAL A 131 -13.07 3.01 1.39
N GLY A 132 -13.00 1.69 1.12
CA GLY A 132 -11.81 0.88 1.33
C GLY A 132 -10.59 1.41 0.58
N THR A 133 -10.77 1.76 -0.68
CA THR A 133 -9.75 2.39 -1.54
C THR A 133 -9.23 3.69 -0.93
N ALA A 134 -10.14 4.60 -0.57
CA ALA A 134 -9.80 5.89 0.02
C ALA A 134 -9.05 5.72 1.36
N MET A 135 -9.46 4.76 2.19
CA MET A 135 -8.79 4.48 3.45
C MET A 135 -7.38 3.90 3.24
N ALA A 136 -7.23 2.90 2.37
CA ALA A 136 -5.96 2.25 2.09
C ALA A 136 -4.93 3.25 1.54
N PHE A 137 -5.28 3.98 0.48
CA PHE A 137 -4.36 4.91 -0.17
C PHE A 137 -4.23 6.24 0.57
N GLY A 138 -5.34 6.78 1.10
CA GLY A 138 -5.35 8.06 1.81
C GLY A 138 -4.59 8.00 3.13
N PHE A 139 -4.98 7.08 4.03
CA PHE A 139 -4.27 6.94 5.30
C PHE A 139 -2.87 6.32 5.13
N GLY A 140 -2.67 5.44 4.14
CA GLY A 140 -1.34 4.94 3.78
C GLY A 140 -0.39 6.09 3.38
N THR A 141 -0.86 7.01 2.53
CA THR A 141 -0.09 8.19 2.14
C THR A 141 0.21 9.11 3.32
N LEU A 142 -0.80 9.35 4.18
CA LEU A 142 -0.60 10.12 5.41
C LEU A 142 0.47 9.50 6.30
N ALA A 143 0.44 8.17 6.48
CA ALA A 143 1.43 7.44 7.26
C ALA A 143 2.84 7.56 6.64
N CYS A 144 2.98 7.53 5.31
CA CYS A 144 4.26 7.75 4.62
C CYS A 144 4.84 9.13 4.96
N TRP A 145 4.02 10.19 4.94
CA TRP A 145 4.45 11.54 5.31
C TRP A 145 4.84 11.66 6.78
N VAL A 146 4.01 11.13 7.69
CA VAL A 146 4.28 11.11 9.13
C VAL A 146 5.60 10.39 9.42
N HIS A 147 5.83 9.22 8.82
CA HIS A 147 7.05 8.45 9.01
C HIS A 147 8.27 9.09 8.34
N SER A 148 8.11 9.81 7.22
CA SER A 148 9.17 10.64 6.62
C SER A 148 9.59 11.76 7.58
N ALA A 149 8.62 12.50 8.12
CA ALA A 149 8.88 13.57 9.09
C ALA A 149 9.56 13.06 10.35
N LEU A 150 9.10 11.94 10.92
CA LEU A 150 9.73 11.28 12.07
C LEU A 150 11.17 10.84 11.75
N THR A 151 11.45 10.39 10.52
CA THR A 151 12.80 9.95 10.13
C THR A 151 13.79 11.11 10.16
N PHE A 152 13.39 12.28 9.65
CA PHE A 152 14.21 13.48 9.72
C PHE A 152 14.34 14.03 11.15
N LYS A 153 13.23 14.11 11.90
CA LYS A 153 13.24 14.63 13.28
C LYS A 153 14.11 13.82 14.22
N LEU A 154 14.07 12.49 14.11
CA LEU A 154 14.79 11.60 15.02
C LEU A 154 16.24 11.37 14.63
N ASN A 155 16.61 11.61 13.36
CA ASN A 155 17.95 11.46 12.79
C ASN A 155 18.77 10.29 13.39
N ILE A 156 18.14 9.11 13.49
CA ILE A 156 18.72 7.95 14.19
C ILE A 156 20.06 7.59 13.55
N LYS A 157 21.12 7.48 14.37
CA LYS A 157 22.49 7.17 13.94
C LYS A 157 23.09 8.16 12.92
N ASN A 158 22.58 9.39 12.85
CA ASN A 158 22.95 10.40 11.85
C ASN A 158 22.67 9.97 10.39
N GLU A 159 21.81 8.98 10.21
CA GLU A 159 21.40 8.43 8.91
C GLU A 159 20.04 8.99 8.47
N GLY A 160 19.50 9.99 9.19
CA GLY A 160 18.19 10.58 8.94
C GLY A 160 18.05 11.17 7.54
N ARG A 161 19.11 11.76 6.97
CA ARG A 161 19.12 12.21 5.57
C ARG A 161 19.12 11.05 4.58
N LYS A 162 19.98 10.06 4.77
CA LYS A 162 20.12 8.91 3.87
C LYS A 162 18.86 8.05 3.82
N ALA A 163 18.18 7.86 4.95
CA ALA A 163 16.91 7.13 5.01
C ALA A 163 15.69 8.03 4.76
N GLY A 164 15.76 9.31 5.13
CA GLY A 164 14.65 10.26 5.03
C GLY A 164 14.41 10.77 3.61
N ILE A 165 15.46 11.04 2.83
CA ILE A 165 15.32 11.53 1.44
C ILE A 165 14.56 10.50 0.57
N PRO A 166 14.94 9.21 0.53
CA PRO A 166 14.18 8.23 -0.25
C PRO A 166 12.72 8.10 0.20
N ARG A 167 12.45 8.16 1.52
CA ARG A 167 11.08 8.11 2.06
C ARG A 167 10.25 9.32 1.64
N LEU A 168 10.85 10.50 1.64
CA LEU A 168 10.20 11.73 1.21
C LEU A 168 9.89 11.72 -0.29
N VAL A 169 10.85 11.31 -1.12
CA VAL A 169 10.64 11.15 -2.56
C VAL A 169 9.51 10.16 -2.83
N LEU A 170 9.51 9.01 -2.15
CA LEU A 170 8.45 8.01 -2.30
C LEU A 170 7.08 8.54 -1.83
N SER A 171 7.03 9.26 -0.71
CA SER A 171 5.78 9.87 -0.21
C SER A 171 5.22 10.89 -1.20
N ALA A 172 6.09 11.73 -1.78
CA ALA A 172 5.72 12.70 -2.80
C ALA A 172 5.25 12.03 -4.10
N ALA A 173 5.93 10.97 -4.54
CA ALA A 173 5.54 10.20 -5.72
C ALA A 173 4.17 9.55 -5.54
N ILE A 174 3.91 8.91 -4.39
CA ILE A 174 2.61 8.30 -4.08
C ILE A 174 1.52 9.39 -4.05
N THR A 175 1.80 10.53 -3.42
CA THR A 175 0.85 11.65 -3.35
C THR A 175 0.52 12.15 -4.75
N LEU A 176 1.52 12.31 -5.62
CA LEU A 176 1.33 12.70 -7.01
C LEU A 176 0.47 11.68 -7.75
N CYS A 177 0.73 10.38 -7.60
CA CYS A 177 -0.08 9.33 -8.21
C CYS A 177 -1.55 9.40 -7.76
N VAL A 178 -1.80 9.55 -6.45
CA VAL A 178 -3.17 9.68 -5.91
C VAL A 178 -3.87 10.93 -6.45
N LEU A 179 -3.18 12.07 -6.47
CA LEU A 179 -3.74 13.31 -7.02
C LEU A 179 -4.04 13.20 -8.51
N LEU A 180 -3.13 12.61 -9.29
CA LEU A 180 -3.36 12.35 -10.71
C LEU A 180 -4.56 11.42 -10.92
N CYS A 181 -4.69 10.35 -10.14
CA CYS A 181 -5.85 9.46 -10.20
C CYS A 181 -7.17 10.20 -9.94
N ILE A 182 -7.21 11.08 -8.92
CA ILE A 182 -8.38 11.89 -8.61
C ILE A 182 -8.67 12.87 -9.74
N LEU A 183 -7.66 13.59 -10.24
CA LEU A 183 -7.82 14.60 -11.29
C LEU A 183 -8.23 14.01 -12.64
N LEU A 184 -7.80 12.77 -12.94
CA LEU A 184 -8.15 12.08 -14.18
C LEU A 184 -9.54 11.41 -14.14
N HIS A 185 -10.12 11.24 -12.95
CA HIS A 185 -11.47 10.66 -12.75
C HIS A 185 -12.51 11.69 -12.25
N ALA A 186 -12.12 12.95 -12.06
CA ALA A 186 -13.02 14.08 -11.80
C ALA A 186 -13.52 14.70 -13.12
#